data_AF-A0A369LNL9-F1
#
_entry.id   AF-A0A369LNL9-F1
#
_cell.length_a   1.000
_cell.length_b   1.000
_cell.length_c   1.000
_cell.angle_alpha   90.00
_cell.angle_beta   90.00
_cell.angle_gamma   90.00
#
_symmetry.space_group_name_H-M   'P 1'
#
loop_
_entity.id
_entity.type
_entity.pdbx_description
1 polymer ?
#
loop_
_entity_poly.entity_id
_entity_poly.type
_entity_poly.pdbx_seq_one_letter_code
_entity_poly.pdbx_strand_id
1 'polypeptide(L)'
;NLMFYLDPQFGSFEDNLRRLEEMDCVTGFGDEMLKLNGCKVTLDGITAAFTAAMSRREYRQRPGFYGDTIYTQEEIDALVCKATELGWQFGIHTIGDASEDRALHAFQEANKIRPVKELRHYLIHYQLPYEDQWPIMKELGVGVCLQPTLVSQMGEEPLFWPEQVERFQSPGLMFKNGILAGGSSDSPVVSPSPMLGMYYAVTRLDETTGKTLSKGDESKVTPIQALIMWTKNAAFFSHDDDKMGSVEVGNFA
;
A
#
# COMPACT_ATOMS: atom_id res chain seq x y z
N ASN A 1 14.02 4.75 7.70
CA ASN A 1 13.70 3.51 6.96
C ASN A 1 14.11 3.65 5.51
N LEU A 2 15.21 3.01 5.13
CA LEU A 2 15.65 2.90 3.75
C LEU A 2 14.87 1.75 3.08
N MET A 3 14.37 2.00 1.88
CA MET A 3 13.74 0.98 1.04
C MET A 3 14.68 0.61 -0.11
N PHE A 4 14.73 -0.67 -0.46
CA PHE A 4 15.48 -1.18 -1.61
C PHE A 4 14.57 -1.22 -2.84
N TYR A 5 14.81 -0.32 -3.80
CA TYR A 5 13.94 -0.16 -4.97
C TYR A 5 14.29 -1.13 -6.10
N LEU A 6 13.25 -1.76 -6.65
CA LEU A 6 13.32 -2.78 -7.70
C LEU A 6 12.55 -2.33 -8.95
N ASP A 7 12.43 -1.02 -9.16
CA ASP A 7 11.78 -0.44 -10.33
C ASP A 7 12.68 -0.52 -11.57
N PRO A 8 12.10 -0.58 -12.79
CA PRO A 8 12.87 -0.62 -14.03
C PRO A 8 13.83 0.55 -14.24
N GLN A 9 13.58 1.70 -13.59
CA GLN A 9 14.47 2.85 -13.64
C GLN A 9 15.85 2.58 -13.00
N PHE A 10 15.96 1.55 -12.16
CA PHE A 10 17.18 1.17 -11.46
C PHE A 10 17.85 -0.08 -12.05
N GLY A 11 17.21 -0.78 -13.00
CA GLY A 11 17.75 -1.99 -13.63
C GLY A 11 16.68 -2.80 -14.34
N SER A 12 17.09 -3.71 -15.23
CA SER A 12 16.17 -4.69 -15.81
C SER A 12 15.62 -5.64 -14.74
N PHE A 13 14.59 -6.42 -15.08
CA PHE A 13 14.09 -7.50 -14.22
C PHE A 13 15.22 -8.42 -13.72
N GLU A 14 16.09 -8.88 -14.62
CA GLU A 14 17.23 -9.74 -14.29
C GLU A 14 18.26 -9.02 -13.41
N ASP A 15 18.51 -7.74 -13.65
CA ASP A 15 19.39 -6.94 -12.77
C ASP A 15 18.78 -6.80 -11.38
N ASN A 16 17.46 -6.61 -11.25
CA ASN A 16 16.78 -6.48 -9.97
C ASN A 16 16.77 -7.80 -9.18
N LEU A 17 16.59 -8.94 -9.85
CA LEU A 17 16.76 -10.26 -9.23
C LEU A 17 18.19 -10.48 -8.74
N ARG A 18 19.19 -10.22 -9.60
CA ARG A 18 20.61 -10.34 -9.21
C ARG A 18 20.92 -9.43 -8.02
N ARG A 19 20.46 -8.18 -8.07
CA ARG A 19 20.65 -7.20 -7.00
C ARG A 19 20.03 -7.62 -5.68
N LEU A 20 18.92 -8.37 -5.66
CA LEU A 20 18.38 -8.95 -4.43
C LEU A 20 19.31 -9.99 -3.83
N GLU A 21 19.89 -10.86 -4.67
CA GLU A 21 20.80 -11.93 -4.26
C GLU A 21 22.16 -11.43 -3.80
N GLU A 22 22.64 -10.31 -4.37
CA GLU A 22 23.92 -9.69 -4.04
C GLU A 22 23.90 -8.84 -2.76
N MET A 23 22.73 -8.61 -2.15
CA MET A 23 22.64 -7.83 -0.92
C MET A 23 23.14 -8.63 0.29
N ASP A 24 24.15 -8.09 0.98
CA ASP A 24 24.72 -8.69 2.21
C ASP A 24 23.78 -8.61 3.42
N CYS A 25 22.73 -7.80 3.34
CA CYS A 25 21.79 -7.56 4.42
C CYS A 25 20.36 -7.38 3.92
N VAL A 26 19.40 -7.69 4.80
CA VAL A 26 17.96 -7.64 4.52
C VAL A 26 17.24 -6.77 5.56
N THR A 27 15.91 -6.79 5.52
CA THR A 27 15.03 -6.14 6.51
C THR A 27 15.53 -6.31 7.95
N GLY A 28 15.66 -5.18 8.65
CA GLY A 28 16.10 -5.11 10.04
C GLY A 28 17.59 -4.79 10.23
N PHE A 29 18.40 -4.77 9.17
CA PHE A 29 19.79 -4.31 9.26
C PHE A 29 19.88 -2.80 9.53
N GLY A 30 20.77 -2.41 10.44
CA GLY A 30 20.97 -1.02 10.87
C GLY A 30 20.69 -0.86 12.36
N ASP A 31 20.28 0.34 12.76
CA ASP A 31 19.99 0.71 14.14
C ASP A 31 18.67 1.49 14.28
N GLU A 32 18.46 2.10 15.45
CA GLU A 32 17.26 2.85 15.80
C GLU A 32 17.03 4.10 14.94
N MET A 33 18.08 4.63 14.31
CA MET A 33 18.02 5.87 13.53
C MET A 33 18.03 5.61 12.02
N LEU A 34 18.87 4.66 11.57
CA LEU A 34 18.94 4.26 10.17
C LEU A 34 18.91 2.74 10.04
N LYS A 35 17.89 2.26 9.34
CA LYS A 35 17.74 0.84 9.02
C LYS A 35 17.21 0.61 7.62
N LEU A 36 17.58 -0.55 7.11
CA LEU A 36 17.08 -1.15 5.91
C LEU A 36 15.75 -1.87 6.23
N ASN A 37 14.65 -1.36 5.68
CA ASN A 37 13.32 -1.78 6.07
C ASN A 37 12.75 -2.86 5.16
N GLY A 38 12.77 -2.66 3.85
CA GLY A 38 12.20 -3.64 2.92
C GLY A 38 12.48 -3.31 1.47
N CYS A 39 12.05 -4.19 0.58
CA CYS A 39 12.01 -3.95 -0.84
C CYS A 39 10.76 -3.15 -1.23
N LYS A 40 10.90 -2.32 -2.26
CA LYS A 40 9.80 -1.56 -2.87
C LYS A 40 9.81 -1.77 -4.37
N VAL A 41 8.62 -1.93 -4.93
CA VAL A 41 8.42 -1.89 -6.38
C VAL A 41 7.18 -1.08 -6.74
N THR A 42 7.26 -0.36 -7.85
CA THR A 42 6.12 0.23 -8.54
C THR A 42 5.53 -0.81 -9.49
N LEU A 43 4.37 -1.39 -9.17
CA LEU A 43 3.77 -2.42 -10.03
C LEU A 43 2.90 -1.81 -11.13
N ASP A 44 2.27 -0.67 -10.89
CA ASP A 44 1.54 0.08 -11.92
C ASP A 44 1.72 1.59 -11.76
N GLY A 45 1.14 2.36 -12.68
CA GLY A 45 1.28 3.81 -12.68
C GLY A 45 0.30 4.54 -11.76
N ILE A 46 -0.13 5.72 -12.21
CA ILE A 46 -1.05 6.60 -11.48
C ILE A 46 -2.36 6.77 -12.26
N THR A 47 -3.43 7.14 -11.55
CA THR A 47 -4.74 7.38 -12.15
C THR A 47 -4.72 8.55 -13.13
N ALA A 48 -4.14 9.69 -12.75
CA ALA A 48 -4.16 10.90 -13.57
C ALA A 48 -3.57 10.73 -14.98
N ALA A 49 -2.60 9.82 -15.13
CA ALA A 49 -1.98 9.49 -16.41
C ALA A 49 -2.70 8.37 -17.17
N PHE A 50 -3.75 7.78 -16.60
CA PHE A 50 -4.37 6.53 -17.06
C PHE A 50 -3.28 5.46 -17.21
N THR A 51 -2.57 5.13 -16.13
CA THR A 51 -1.51 4.10 -16.18
C THR A 51 -1.61 3.10 -15.04
N ALA A 52 -2.53 3.31 -14.10
CA ALA A 52 -2.88 2.29 -13.13
C ALA A 52 -3.61 1.13 -13.84
N ALA A 53 -3.32 -0.10 -13.42
CA ALA A 53 -3.76 -1.31 -14.12
C ALA A 53 -5.15 -1.74 -13.63
N MET A 54 -6.14 -1.65 -14.50
CA MET A 54 -7.55 -1.91 -14.21
C MET A 54 -7.96 -3.26 -14.81
N SER A 55 -8.85 -4.00 -14.15
CA SER A 55 -9.40 -5.25 -14.72
C SER A 55 -10.91 -5.34 -14.65
N ARG A 56 -11.52 -4.80 -13.59
CA ARG A 56 -12.97 -4.89 -13.36
C ARG A 56 -13.75 -3.87 -14.18
N ARG A 57 -13.19 -2.68 -14.42
CA ARG A 57 -13.79 -1.59 -15.20
C ARG A 57 -12.74 -0.78 -15.93
N GLU A 58 -13.06 -0.32 -17.14
CA GLU A 58 -12.30 0.74 -17.82
C GLU A 58 -12.40 2.08 -17.08
N TYR A 59 -11.44 2.97 -17.35
CA TYR A 59 -11.55 4.35 -16.91
C TYR A 59 -12.78 5.03 -17.50
N ARG A 60 -13.57 5.69 -16.63
CA ARG A 60 -14.83 6.33 -17.02
C ARG A 60 -14.63 7.41 -18.10
N GLN A 61 -13.56 8.18 -18.00
CA GLN A 61 -13.24 9.25 -18.96
C GLN A 61 -12.41 8.77 -20.16
N ARG A 62 -12.03 7.49 -20.19
CA ARG A 62 -11.26 6.90 -21.28
C ARG A 62 -11.71 5.46 -21.55
N PRO A 63 -12.92 5.28 -22.13
CA PRO A 63 -13.42 3.95 -22.49
C PRO A 63 -12.44 3.17 -23.36
N GLY A 64 -12.36 1.86 -23.14
CA GLY A 64 -11.43 0.93 -23.78
C GLY A 64 -10.00 0.96 -23.22
N PHE A 65 -9.72 1.81 -22.24
CA PHE A 65 -8.39 1.94 -21.66
C PHE A 65 -8.34 1.40 -20.22
N TYR A 66 -7.33 0.57 -19.94
CA TYR A 66 -7.19 -0.15 -18.67
C TYR A 66 -5.82 0.03 -18.00
N GLY A 67 -4.88 0.76 -18.60
CA GLY A 67 -3.49 0.76 -18.11
C GLY A 67 -2.85 -0.62 -18.20
N ASP A 68 -1.70 -0.80 -17.58
CA ASP A 68 -1.01 -2.09 -17.48
C ASP A 68 -0.04 -2.07 -16.30
N THR A 69 0.42 -3.23 -15.86
CA THR A 69 1.49 -3.32 -14.88
C THR A 69 2.86 -3.24 -15.55
N ILE A 70 3.83 -2.81 -14.77
CA ILE A 70 5.23 -2.67 -15.17
C ILE A 70 5.90 -4.05 -15.34
N TYR A 71 5.61 -4.96 -14.42
CA TYR A 71 6.10 -6.35 -14.46
C TYR A 71 4.98 -7.29 -14.90
N THR A 72 5.31 -8.36 -15.61
CA THR A 72 4.35 -9.46 -15.83
C THR A 72 4.03 -10.18 -14.52
N GLN A 73 3.03 -11.08 -14.52
CA GLN A 73 2.73 -11.88 -13.33
C GLN A 73 3.93 -12.74 -12.92
N GLU A 74 4.59 -13.39 -13.88
CA GLU A 74 5.74 -14.25 -13.63
C GLU A 74 6.92 -13.49 -13.05
N GLU A 75 7.16 -12.26 -13.54
CA GLU A 75 8.23 -11.40 -13.05
C GLU A 75 7.97 -10.90 -11.62
N ILE A 76 6.75 -10.43 -11.31
CA ILE A 76 6.43 -9.98 -9.95
C ILE A 76 6.42 -11.16 -8.96
N ASP A 77 5.91 -12.33 -9.38
CA ASP A 77 5.98 -13.56 -8.57
C ASP A 77 7.44 -13.90 -8.26
N ALA A 78 8.33 -13.88 -9.26
CA ALA A 78 9.75 -14.18 -9.08
C ALA A 78 10.45 -13.20 -8.12
N LEU A 79 10.23 -11.89 -8.28
CA LEU A 79 10.81 -10.87 -7.40
C LEU A 79 10.34 -11.05 -5.95
N VAL A 80 9.03 -11.21 -5.74
CA VAL A 80 8.44 -11.32 -4.40
C VAL A 80 8.84 -12.64 -3.75
N CYS A 81 8.83 -13.75 -4.49
CA CYS A 81 9.30 -15.04 -4.00
C CYS A 81 10.77 -15.00 -3.58
N LYS A 82 11.64 -14.43 -4.42
CA LYS A 82 13.07 -14.30 -4.13
C LYS A 82 13.33 -13.44 -2.89
N ALA A 83 12.69 -12.28 -2.80
CA ALA A 83 12.79 -11.41 -1.63
C ALA A 83 12.31 -12.12 -0.35
N THR A 84 11.20 -12.87 -0.44
CA THR A 84 10.64 -13.64 0.69
C THR A 84 11.57 -14.77 1.13
N GLU A 85 12.15 -15.51 0.19
CA GLU A 85 13.18 -16.54 0.43
C GLU A 85 14.36 -15.96 1.22
N LEU A 86 14.84 -14.79 0.81
CA LEU A 86 15.96 -14.09 1.44
C LEU A 86 15.61 -13.39 2.76
N GLY A 87 14.32 -13.30 3.11
CA GLY A 87 13.86 -12.69 4.36
C GLY A 87 13.65 -11.17 4.31
N TRP A 88 13.49 -10.60 3.13
CA TRP A 88 13.05 -9.22 2.95
C TRP A 88 11.56 -9.06 3.25
N GLN A 89 11.16 -7.95 3.87
CA GLN A 89 9.81 -7.38 3.74
C GLN A 89 9.65 -6.80 2.32
N PHE A 90 8.44 -6.90 1.74
CA PHE A 90 8.12 -6.34 0.43
C PHE A 90 6.88 -5.44 0.48
N GLY A 91 7.06 -4.17 0.10
CA GLY A 91 5.98 -3.22 -0.16
C GLY A 91 5.74 -3.03 -1.66
N ILE A 92 4.52 -3.24 -2.13
CA ILE A 92 4.17 -3.14 -3.57
C ILE A 92 3.23 -1.96 -3.78
N HIS A 93 3.61 -1.03 -4.65
CA HIS A 93 2.71 0.04 -5.14
C HIS A 93 1.61 -0.57 -6.00
N THR A 94 0.35 -0.31 -5.64
CA THR A 94 -0.80 -0.75 -6.42
C THR A 94 -1.90 0.32 -6.39
N ILE A 95 -2.21 0.91 -7.54
CA ILE A 95 -3.32 1.85 -7.69
C ILE A 95 -4.52 1.18 -8.36
N GLY A 96 -4.31 0.43 -9.43
CA GLY A 96 -5.39 -0.21 -10.17
C GLY A 96 -5.75 -1.57 -9.58
N ASP A 97 -7.00 -1.98 -9.74
CA ASP A 97 -7.50 -3.22 -9.16
C ASP A 97 -6.82 -4.48 -9.74
N ALA A 98 -6.28 -4.40 -10.95
CA ALA A 98 -5.49 -5.48 -11.54
C ALA A 98 -4.12 -5.62 -10.87
N SER A 99 -3.44 -4.50 -10.55
CA SER A 99 -2.13 -4.57 -9.89
C SER A 99 -2.25 -5.05 -8.44
N GLU A 100 -3.34 -4.68 -7.76
CA GLU A 100 -3.70 -5.22 -6.45
C GLU A 100 -3.85 -6.76 -6.51
N ASP A 101 -4.61 -7.28 -7.47
CA ASP A 101 -4.79 -8.73 -7.63
C ASP A 101 -3.47 -9.46 -7.97
N ARG A 102 -2.66 -8.88 -8.87
CA ARG A 102 -1.34 -9.46 -9.23
C ARG A 102 -0.38 -9.48 -8.04
N ALA A 103 -0.38 -8.43 -7.23
CA ALA A 103 0.43 -8.35 -6.02
C ALA A 103 -0.02 -9.35 -4.95
N LEU A 104 -1.33 -9.52 -4.76
CA LEU A 104 -1.87 -10.54 -3.86
C LEU A 104 -1.51 -11.95 -4.32
N HIS A 105 -1.59 -12.24 -5.62
CA HIS A 105 -1.12 -13.50 -6.20
C HIS A 105 0.36 -13.75 -5.88
N ALA A 106 1.22 -12.76 -6.10
CA ALA A 106 2.65 -12.86 -5.80
C ALA A 106 2.90 -13.14 -4.30
N PHE A 107 2.13 -12.54 -3.40
CA PHE A 107 2.18 -12.86 -1.98
C PHE A 107 1.69 -14.27 -1.66
N GLN A 108 0.68 -14.80 -2.37
CA GLN A 108 0.24 -16.19 -2.22
C GLN A 108 1.33 -17.17 -2.64
N GLU A 109 2.00 -16.93 -3.77
CA GLU A 109 3.12 -17.76 -4.22
C GLU A 109 4.28 -17.72 -3.23
N ALA A 110 4.66 -16.52 -2.79
CA ALA A 110 5.71 -16.34 -1.78
C ALA A 110 5.38 -17.02 -0.44
N ASN A 111 4.10 -17.03 -0.05
CA ASN A 111 3.64 -17.68 1.19
C ASN A 111 3.86 -19.20 1.20
N LYS A 112 3.98 -19.83 0.01
CA LYS A 112 4.35 -21.25 -0.12
C LYS A 112 5.82 -21.51 0.23
N ILE A 113 6.66 -20.48 0.15
CA ILE A 113 8.09 -20.55 0.47
C ILE A 113 8.31 -20.25 1.96
N ARG A 114 7.76 -19.14 2.44
CA ARG A 114 7.84 -18.71 3.84
C ARG A 114 6.61 -17.87 4.19
N PRO A 115 6.06 -17.97 5.43
CA PRO A 115 4.89 -17.20 5.81
C PRO A 115 5.08 -15.69 5.63
N VAL A 116 4.34 -15.08 4.70
CA VAL A 116 4.51 -13.65 4.37
C VAL A 116 4.13 -12.73 5.53
N LYS A 117 3.22 -13.17 6.41
CA LYS A 117 2.86 -12.48 7.66
C LYS A 117 4.05 -12.20 8.57
N GLU A 118 5.07 -13.07 8.57
CA GLU A 118 6.26 -12.90 9.42
C GLU A 118 7.18 -11.80 8.89
N LEU A 119 7.17 -11.60 7.57
CA LEU A 119 7.93 -10.57 6.89
C LEU A 119 7.16 -9.26 6.75
N ARG A 120 5.87 -9.24 7.11
CA ARG A 120 4.99 -8.06 7.10
C ARG A 120 4.89 -7.40 5.72
N HIS A 121 4.75 -8.22 4.68
CA HIS A 121 4.46 -7.76 3.32
C HIS A 121 3.18 -6.92 3.28
N TYR A 122 3.16 -5.91 2.40
CA TYR A 122 2.08 -4.94 2.36
C TYR A 122 1.89 -4.32 0.99
N LEU A 123 0.67 -3.83 0.76
CA LEU A 123 0.34 -3.02 -0.41
C LEU A 123 0.45 -1.53 -0.06
N ILE A 124 0.84 -0.72 -1.03
CA ILE A 124 0.97 0.73 -0.92
C ILE A 124 -0.09 1.34 -1.84
N HIS A 125 -0.79 2.34 -1.32
CA HIS A 125 -2.02 2.91 -1.86
C HIS A 125 -3.22 2.00 -1.70
N TYR A 126 -3.29 0.87 -2.42
CA TYR A 126 -4.46 -0.03 -2.40
C TYR A 126 -5.76 0.76 -2.66
N GLN A 127 -5.77 1.43 -3.81
CA GLN A 127 -6.72 2.48 -4.11
C GLN A 127 -8.12 1.93 -4.42
N LEU A 128 -8.27 0.69 -4.87
CA LEU A 128 -9.56 0.12 -5.30
C LEU A 128 -9.89 -1.18 -4.57
N PRO A 129 -10.17 -1.13 -3.25
CA PRO A 129 -10.43 -2.33 -2.47
C PRO A 129 -11.73 -3.05 -2.90
N TYR A 130 -11.61 -4.31 -3.30
CA TYR A 130 -12.71 -5.21 -3.59
C TYR A 130 -12.88 -6.30 -2.51
N GLU A 131 -14.13 -6.78 -2.37
CA GLU A 131 -14.52 -7.67 -1.26
C GLU A 131 -13.89 -9.06 -1.34
N ASP A 132 -13.56 -9.51 -2.54
CA ASP A 132 -12.88 -10.77 -2.84
C ASP A 132 -11.41 -10.77 -2.42
N GLN A 133 -10.77 -9.59 -2.32
CA GLN A 133 -9.37 -9.45 -1.93
C GLN A 133 -9.16 -9.60 -0.41
N TRP A 134 -10.10 -9.14 0.42
CA TRP A 134 -9.90 -9.10 1.89
C TRP A 134 -9.75 -10.47 2.56
N PRO A 135 -10.48 -11.54 2.17
CA PRO A 135 -10.22 -12.88 2.69
C PRO A 135 -8.78 -13.33 2.44
N ILE A 136 -8.24 -13.07 1.25
CA ILE A 136 -6.87 -13.42 0.87
C ILE A 136 -5.88 -12.65 1.74
N MET A 137 -6.06 -11.33 1.86
CA MET A 137 -5.20 -10.49 2.70
C MET A 137 -5.18 -10.93 4.17
N LYS A 138 -6.32 -11.30 4.73
CA LYS A 138 -6.41 -11.83 6.10
C LYS A 138 -5.67 -13.14 6.27
N GLU A 139 -5.82 -14.06 5.33
CA GLU A 139 -5.12 -15.35 5.35
C GLU A 139 -3.60 -15.15 5.31
N LEU A 140 -3.14 -14.25 4.45
CA LEU A 140 -1.73 -13.92 4.28
C LEU A 140 -1.16 -13.03 5.40
N GLY A 141 -2.01 -12.34 6.16
CA GLY A 141 -1.58 -11.31 7.12
C GLY A 141 -0.99 -10.08 6.45
N VAL A 142 -1.42 -9.76 5.23
CA VAL A 142 -0.96 -8.61 4.43
C VAL A 142 -1.74 -7.35 4.83
N GLY A 143 -1.01 -6.28 5.13
CA GLY A 143 -1.57 -4.97 5.46
C GLY A 143 -1.52 -3.99 4.28
N VAL A 144 -2.01 -2.77 4.52
CA VAL A 144 -2.01 -1.68 3.55
C VAL A 144 -1.49 -0.38 4.14
N CYS A 145 -0.72 0.36 3.35
CA CYS A 145 -0.27 1.70 3.65
C CYS A 145 -1.05 2.71 2.81
N LEU A 146 -1.89 3.53 3.46
CA LEU A 146 -2.86 4.44 2.83
C LEU A 146 -2.43 5.91 2.97
N GLN A 147 -2.81 6.73 1.98
CA GLN A 147 -2.58 8.17 1.82
C GLN A 147 -3.91 8.94 1.62
N PRO A 148 -4.78 9.05 2.65
CA PRO A 148 -6.00 9.86 2.59
C PRO A 148 -5.82 11.29 2.04
N THR A 149 -4.68 11.95 2.31
CA THR A 149 -4.37 13.28 1.76
C THR A 149 -4.31 13.28 0.24
N LEU A 150 -3.69 12.25 -0.37
CA LEU A 150 -3.59 12.12 -1.82
C LEU A 150 -5.00 12.03 -2.43
N VAL A 151 -5.84 11.14 -1.88
CA VAL A 151 -7.21 10.96 -2.35
C VAL A 151 -8.02 12.24 -2.27
N SER A 152 -7.86 13.00 -1.18
CA SER A 152 -8.61 14.24 -0.97
C SER A 152 -8.19 15.39 -1.88
N GLN A 153 -6.93 15.45 -2.29
CA GLN A 153 -6.35 16.63 -2.96
C GLN A 153 -6.19 16.47 -4.47
N MET A 154 -6.13 15.24 -4.97
CA MET A 154 -5.89 14.99 -6.39
C MET A 154 -7.15 15.06 -7.25
N GLY A 155 -8.35 14.95 -6.68
CA GLY A 155 -9.60 15.09 -7.42
C GLY A 155 -9.75 14.07 -8.55
N GLU A 156 -9.24 12.85 -8.35
CA GLU A 156 -9.24 11.79 -9.37
C GLU A 156 -10.57 11.02 -9.46
N GLU A 157 -11.48 11.30 -8.54
CA GLU A 157 -12.86 10.79 -8.46
C GLU A 157 -13.58 10.72 -9.84
N PRO A 158 -13.50 11.76 -10.70
CA PRO A 158 -14.21 11.77 -11.98
C PRO A 158 -13.68 10.76 -13.00
N LEU A 159 -12.48 10.20 -12.79
CA LEU A 159 -11.85 9.20 -13.66
C LEU A 159 -12.45 7.80 -13.46
N PHE A 160 -13.17 7.58 -12.35
CA PHE A 160 -13.75 6.30 -11.96
C PHE A 160 -15.28 6.29 -12.02
N TRP A 161 -15.83 5.09 -12.02
CA TRP A 161 -17.28 4.89 -11.90
C TRP A 161 -17.75 5.15 -10.46
N PRO A 162 -18.98 5.64 -10.25
CA PRO A 162 -19.47 5.98 -8.92
C PRO A 162 -19.29 4.87 -7.87
N GLU A 163 -19.48 3.60 -8.26
CA GLU A 163 -19.30 2.44 -7.37
C GLU A 163 -17.83 2.17 -6.96
N GLN A 164 -16.87 2.66 -7.74
CA GLN A 164 -15.43 2.60 -7.43
C GLN A 164 -15.02 3.76 -6.52
N VAL A 165 -15.60 4.94 -6.72
CA VAL A 165 -15.33 6.11 -5.87
C VAL A 165 -15.74 5.85 -4.41
N GLU A 166 -16.82 5.10 -4.18
CA GLU A 166 -17.31 4.78 -2.83
C GLU A 166 -16.33 3.95 -1.98
N ARG A 167 -15.50 3.13 -2.63
CA ARG A 167 -14.50 2.26 -1.98
C ARG A 167 -13.09 2.86 -2.00
N PHE A 168 -12.90 3.96 -2.73
CA PHE A 168 -11.62 4.52 -3.14
C PHE A 168 -10.67 4.76 -1.95
N GLN A 169 -9.66 3.91 -1.82
CA GLN A 169 -8.66 3.90 -0.76
C GLN A 169 -9.27 4.04 0.66
N SER A 170 -10.41 3.41 0.91
CA SER A 170 -11.18 3.63 2.13
C SER A 170 -10.53 2.96 3.36
N PRO A 171 -10.09 3.74 4.37
CA PRO A 171 -9.56 3.16 5.59
C PRO A 171 -10.65 2.47 6.42
N GLY A 172 -11.87 2.99 6.43
CA GLY A 172 -12.99 2.39 7.16
C GLY A 172 -13.28 0.96 6.72
N LEU A 173 -13.22 0.68 5.41
CA LEU A 173 -13.35 -0.68 4.88
C LEU A 173 -12.25 -1.60 5.38
N MET A 174 -11.01 -1.11 5.53
CA MET A 174 -9.90 -1.92 6.05
C MET A 174 -10.15 -2.32 7.50
N PHE A 175 -10.47 -1.34 8.36
CA PHE A 175 -10.79 -1.61 9.77
C PHE A 175 -12.00 -2.52 9.93
N LYS A 176 -13.07 -2.29 9.17
CA LYS A 176 -14.30 -3.11 9.20
C LYS A 176 -14.00 -4.58 8.87
N ASN A 177 -13.07 -4.82 7.96
CA ASN A 177 -12.73 -6.16 7.49
C ASN A 177 -11.53 -6.80 8.20
N GLY A 178 -10.98 -6.14 9.24
CA GLY A 178 -9.85 -6.66 10.00
C GLY A 178 -8.52 -6.65 9.24
N ILE A 179 -8.38 -5.76 8.25
CA ILE A 179 -7.13 -5.53 7.52
C ILE A 179 -6.31 -4.47 8.25
N LEU A 180 -5.02 -4.74 8.50
CA LEU A 180 -4.12 -3.76 9.10
C LEU A 180 -3.89 -2.60 8.12
N ALA A 181 -4.27 -1.39 8.52
CA ALA A 181 -4.10 -0.18 7.73
C ALA A 181 -3.26 0.86 8.48
N GLY A 182 -2.13 1.26 7.89
CA GLY A 182 -1.29 2.35 8.37
C GLY A 182 -1.41 3.59 7.49
N GLY A 183 -1.21 4.76 8.07
CA GLY A 183 -1.25 6.05 7.37
C GLY A 183 0.14 6.51 6.94
N SER A 184 0.22 7.12 5.75
CA SER A 184 1.39 7.84 5.25
C SER A 184 0.95 9.04 4.41
N SER A 185 1.87 9.95 4.09
CA SER A 185 1.57 11.12 3.25
C SER A 185 1.96 10.93 1.78
N ASP A 186 2.91 10.04 1.48
CA ASP A 186 3.59 10.01 0.17
C ASP A 186 4.22 11.35 -0.23
N SER A 187 4.74 12.07 0.77
CA SER A 187 5.53 13.28 0.53
C SER A 187 6.73 12.99 -0.38
N PRO A 188 7.05 13.87 -1.34
CA PRO A 188 6.55 15.23 -1.50
C PRO A 188 5.35 15.39 -2.45
N VAL A 189 4.65 14.30 -2.83
CA VAL A 189 3.51 14.37 -3.76
C VAL A 189 2.40 15.26 -3.18
N VAL A 190 2.10 15.09 -1.89
CA VAL A 190 1.19 15.95 -1.12
C VAL A 190 1.80 16.36 0.21
N SER A 191 1.07 17.17 0.98
CA SER A 191 1.54 17.67 2.29
C SER A 191 1.96 16.53 3.22
N PRO A 192 3.13 16.64 3.89
CA PRO A 192 3.57 15.65 4.87
C PRO A 192 2.80 15.71 6.19
N SER A 193 1.82 16.61 6.35
CA SER A 193 1.10 16.82 7.60
C SER A 193 0.28 15.58 8.01
N PRO A 194 0.61 14.91 9.13
CA PRO A 194 -0.18 13.78 9.62
C PRO A 194 -1.58 14.23 10.08
N MET A 195 -1.71 15.49 10.51
CA MET A 195 -3.01 16.06 10.90
C MET A 195 -3.97 16.13 9.71
N LEU A 196 -3.48 16.51 8.53
CA LEU A 196 -4.29 16.50 7.31
C LEU A 196 -4.67 15.07 6.92
N GLY A 197 -3.70 14.15 6.95
CA GLY A 197 -3.97 12.75 6.66
C GLY A 197 -5.05 12.14 7.57
N MET A 198 -4.97 12.37 8.88
CA MET A 198 -6.00 11.94 9.83
C MET A 198 -7.34 12.64 9.59
N TYR A 199 -7.34 13.95 9.29
CA TYR A 199 -8.55 14.70 8.98
C TYR A 199 -9.29 14.11 7.78
N TYR A 200 -8.61 13.80 6.67
CA TYR A 200 -9.24 13.21 5.49
C TYR A 200 -9.62 11.74 5.70
N ALA A 201 -8.89 11.00 6.54
CA ALA A 201 -9.29 9.64 6.91
C ALA A 201 -10.66 9.62 7.64
N VAL A 202 -10.86 10.58 8.55
CA VAL A 202 -12.10 10.71 9.34
C VAL A 202 -13.24 11.30 8.50
N THR A 203 -12.97 12.36 7.76
CA THR A 203 -14.02 13.11 7.05
C THR A 203 -14.35 12.52 5.69
N ARG A 204 -13.38 11.86 5.05
CA ARG A 204 -13.42 11.44 3.64
C ARG A 204 -13.76 12.59 2.69
N LEU A 205 -13.42 13.83 3.05
CA LEU A 205 -13.64 15.01 2.22
C LEU A 205 -12.78 14.93 0.95
N ASP A 206 -13.35 15.31 -0.19
CA ASP A 206 -12.62 15.73 -1.39
C ASP A 206 -12.56 17.25 -1.39
N GLU A 207 -11.36 17.83 -1.37
CA GLU A 207 -11.18 19.28 -1.33
C GLU A 207 -11.51 19.95 -2.67
N THR A 208 -11.40 19.22 -3.77
CA THR A 208 -11.66 19.73 -5.12
C THR A 208 -13.15 19.92 -5.36
N THR A 209 -14.01 19.13 -4.70
CA THR A 209 -15.47 19.21 -4.85
C THR A 209 -16.21 19.67 -3.59
N GLY A 210 -15.57 19.64 -2.42
CA GLY A 210 -16.17 19.92 -1.12
C GLY A 210 -17.16 18.83 -0.66
N LYS A 211 -17.15 17.65 -1.31
CA LYS A 211 -18.06 16.54 -1.02
C LYS A 211 -17.33 15.42 -0.29
N THR A 212 -18.08 14.57 0.38
CA THR A 212 -17.53 13.35 0.98
C THR A 212 -17.46 12.22 -0.07
N LEU A 213 -16.30 11.58 -0.20
CA LEU A 213 -16.01 10.44 -1.09
C LEU A 213 -16.63 9.12 -0.63
N SER A 214 -17.81 9.17 -0.01
CA SER A 214 -18.55 8.00 0.41
C SER A 214 -20.02 8.32 0.64
N LYS A 215 -20.87 7.30 0.47
CA LYS A 215 -22.30 7.40 0.77
C LYS A 215 -22.65 7.01 2.21
N GLY A 216 -21.70 6.50 3.00
CA GLY A 216 -21.96 5.99 4.34
C GLY A 216 -20.73 5.96 5.27
N ASP A 217 -21.01 5.78 6.57
CA ASP A 217 -20.01 5.86 7.64
C ASP A 217 -18.97 4.74 7.63
N GLU A 218 -19.28 3.60 7.00
CA GLU A 218 -18.40 2.43 6.95
C GLU A 218 -17.07 2.66 6.22
N SER A 219 -17.01 3.71 5.39
CA SER A 219 -15.81 4.10 4.66
C SER A 219 -14.86 5.00 5.47
N LYS A 220 -15.36 5.57 6.57
CA LYS A 220 -14.66 6.49 7.46
C LYS A 220 -14.03 5.75 8.62
N VAL A 221 -13.08 6.39 9.25
CA VAL A 221 -12.52 5.94 10.53
C VAL A 221 -12.90 6.92 11.65
N THR A 222 -13.00 6.41 12.87
CA THR A 222 -13.06 7.27 14.06
C THR A 222 -11.74 8.01 14.25
N PRO A 223 -11.71 9.15 14.98
CA PRO A 223 -10.46 9.83 15.31
C PRO A 223 -9.42 8.94 15.99
N ILE A 224 -9.85 7.99 16.83
CA ILE A 224 -8.93 7.03 17.47
C ILE A 224 -8.34 6.07 16.44
N GLN A 225 -9.15 5.52 15.53
CA GLN A 225 -8.64 4.68 14.45
C GLN A 225 -7.67 5.46 13.55
N ALA A 226 -7.97 6.73 13.23
CA ALA A 226 -7.05 7.59 12.47
C ALA A 226 -5.71 7.81 13.22
N LEU A 227 -5.75 8.01 14.54
CA LEU A 227 -4.52 8.08 15.34
C LEU A 227 -3.74 6.77 15.29
N ILE A 228 -4.40 5.62 15.48
CA ILE A 228 -3.80 4.29 15.39
C ILE A 228 -3.15 4.04 14.02
N MET A 229 -3.80 4.47 12.93
CA MET A 229 -3.25 4.40 11.58
C MET A 229 -1.91 5.13 11.48
N TRP A 230 -1.83 6.34 12.03
CA TRP A 230 -0.66 7.21 11.93
C TRP A 230 0.43 6.95 12.98
N THR A 231 0.17 6.09 13.97
CA THR A 231 1.14 5.73 15.01
C THR A 231 1.44 4.23 14.98
N LYS A 232 0.64 3.43 15.69
CA LYS A 232 0.90 2.00 15.93
C LYS A 232 0.93 1.19 14.63
N ASN A 233 -0.03 1.40 13.74
CA ASN A 233 -0.07 0.66 12.48
C ASN A 233 1.00 1.12 11.48
N ALA A 234 1.41 2.40 11.53
CA ALA A 234 2.55 2.86 10.74
C ALA A 234 3.86 2.22 11.23
N ALA A 235 4.06 2.13 12.55
CA ALA A 235 5.22 1.47 13.16
C ALA A 235 5.28 -0.04 12.86
N PHE A 236 4.13 -0.69 12.62
CA PHE A 236 4.08 -2.09 12.19
C PHE A 236 4.84 -2.30 10.87
N PHE A 237 4.65 -1.43 9.88
CA PHE A 237 5.35 -1.58 8.60
C PHE A 237 6.84 -1.29 8.69
N SER A 238 7.29 -0.62 9.75
CA SER A 238 8.71 -0.42 10.01
C SER A 238 9.32 -1.46 10.95
N HIS A 239 8.58 -2.45 11.44
CA HIS A 239 9.06 -3.36 12.49
C HIS A 239 9.49 -2.66 13.78
N ASP A 240 8.84 -1.55 14.15
CA ASP A 240 9.09 -0.82 15.41
C ASP A 240 7.89 -0.77 16.34
N ASP A 241 6.82 -1.50 16.06
CA ASP A 241 5.60 -1.49 16.87
C ASP A 241 5.78 -2.06 18.29
N ASP A 242 6.94 -2.62 18.59
CA ASP A 242 7.40 -3.03 19.92
C ASP A 242 8.14 -1.92 20.70
N LYS A 243 8.48 -0.80 20.04
CA LYS A 243 9.26 0.31 20.61
C LYS A 243 8.69 1.69 20.32
N MET A 244 7.77 1.81 19.35
CA MET A 244 7.20 3.06 18.87
C MET A 244 5.72 2.90 18.51
N GLY A 245 5.03 4.03 18.35
CA GLY A 245 3.64 4.07 17.91
C GLY A 245 2.60 4.03 19.03
N SER A 246 3.01 3.82 20.29
CA SER A 246 2.19 4.02 21.49
C SER A 246 3.00 4.58 22.66
N VAL A 247 2.30 5.18 23.64
CA VAL A 247 2.90 5.70 24.88
C VAL A 247 2.78 4.63 25.95
N GLU A 248 3.75 3.71 25.98
CA GLU A 248 3.79 2.55 26.87
C GLU A 248 5.20 2.40 27.47
N VAL A 249 5.30 1.82 28.67
CA VAL A 249 6.61 1.56 29.30
C VAL A 249 7.41 0.58 28.43
N GLY A 250 8.63 0.98 28.05
CA GLY A 250 9.51 0.21 27.17
C GLY A 250 9.63 0.79 25.76
N ASN A 251 8.69 1.64 25.34
CA ASN A 251 8.78 2.38 24.09
C ASN A 251 9.70 3.61 24.23
N PHE A 252 10.20 4.10 23.09
CA PHE A 252 10.86 5.40 23.02
C PHE A 252 9.90 6.53 23.39
N ALA A 253 10.45 7.54 24.08
CA ALA A 253 9.72 8.72 24.56
C ALA A 253 9.65 9.82 23.50
#